data_AF-A0A955A0G1-F1
#
_entry.id   AF-A0A955A0G1-F1
#
_cell.length_a   1.000
_cell.length_b   1.000
_cell.length_c   1.000
_cell.angle_alpha   90.00
_cell.angle_beta   90.00
_cell.angle_gamma   90.00
#
_symmetry.space_group_name_H-M   'P 1'
#
loop_
_entity.id
_entity.type
_entity.pdbx_description
1 polymer ?
#
loop_
_entity_poly.entity_id
_entity_poly.type
_entity_poly.pdbx_seq_one_letter_code
_entity_poly.pdbx_strand_id
1 'polypeptide(L)'
;MRRGLTLVELIVGIVVLSLVVSMVASSISSIGRARTIAVARADAFAQARVAVDRIAAAVVQIARDQDLQQARFLLTSEQNGANSADELMMLIRSMQPVRGEYGEPEGADREVQFRIGDAGGRPTYGKGAESILWERTDPALDQYLDGGGIAVAVASGIESLSIEAFDGESWMQTWDSDRDGLPWGVRINVTAHDTRHRVRAYGHRLIAIDRVATPWPPAEEEDEGEEGA
;
A
#
# COMPACT_ATOMS: atom_id res chain seq x y z
N MET A 1 75.98 -23.64 9.13
CA MET A 1 75.78 -23.14 7.76
C MET A 1 74.42 -22.47 7.68
N ARG A 2 74.35 -21.14 7.70
CA ARG A 2 73.08 -20.41 7.49
C ARG A 2 72.81 -20.38 5.99
N ARG A 3 71.80 -21.11 5.51
CA ARG A 3 71.33 -21.00 4.13
C ARG A 3 70.61 -19.65 4.00
N GLY A 4 71.14 -18.75 3.17
CA GLY A 4 70.48 -17.48 2.87
C GLY A 4 69.20 -17.71 2.08
N LEU A 5 68.17 -16.89 2.33
CA LEU A 5 66.90 -16.94 1.63
C LEU A 5 67.13 -16.74 0.13
N THR A 6 66.58 -17.62 -0.72
CA THR A 6 66.76 -17.47 -2.17
C THR A 6 65.82 -16.39 -2.71
N LEU A 7 66.24 -15.66 -3.73
CA LEU A 7 65.42 -14.61 -4.35
C LEU A 7 64.07 -15.14 -4.84
N VAL A 8 64.02 -16.40 -5.29
CA VAL A 8 62.80 -17.11 -5.68
C VAL A 8 61.83 -17.27 -4.50
N GLU A 9 62.34 -17.65 -3.32
CA GLU A 9 61.54 -17.84 -2.11
C GLU A 9 60.91 -16.52 -1.63
N LEU A 10 61.64 -15.42 -1.74
CA LEU A 10 61.13 -14.09 -1.42
C LEU A 10 60.00 -13.67 -2.38
N ILE A 11 60.16 -13.92 -3.68
CA ILE A 11 59.13 -13.62 -4.68
C ILE A 11 57.88 -14.46 -4.43
N VAL A 12 58.02 -15.77 -4.21
CA VAL A 12 56.90 -16.66 -3.93
C VAL A 12 56.18 -16.23 -2.65
N GLY A 13 56.92 -15.88 -1.60
CA GLY A 13 56.34 -15.38 -0.35
C GLY A 13 55.52 -14.10 -0.54
N ILE A 14 56.01 -13.14 -1.34
CA ILE A 14 55.29 -11.90 -1.66
C ILE A 14 54.02 -12.19 -2.47
N VAL A 15 54.09 -13.11 -3.45
CA VAL A 15 52.93 -13.48 -4.27
C VAL A 15 51.86 -14.17 -3.41
N VAL A 16 52.24 -15.11 -2.55
CA VAL A 16 51.27 -15.78 -1.66
C VAL A 16 50.68 -14.77 -0.67
N LEU A 17 51.49 -13.89 -0.09
CA LEU A 17 51.01 -12.86 0.83
C LEU A 17 50.01 -11.92 0.15
N SER A 18 50.30 -11.47 -1.08
CA SER A 18 49.41 -10.57 -1.82
C SER A 18 48.08 -11.23 -2.17
N LEU A 19 48.09 -12.52 -2.52
CA LEU A 19 46.87 -13.29 -2.77
C LEU A 19 46.02 -13.44 -1.50
N VAL A 20 46.63 -13.77 -0.36
CA VAL A 20 45.94 -13.90 0.92
C VAL A 20 45.32 -12.57 1.35
N VAL A 21 46.08 -11.47 1.28
CA VAL A 21 45.58 -10.13 1.61
C VAL A 21 44.41 -9.74 0.70
N SER A 22 44.51 -10.03 -0.60
CA SER A 22 43.43 -9.74 -1.57
C SER A 22 42.17 -10.54 -1.27
N MET A 23 42.31 -11.81 -0.89
CA MET A 23 41.19 -12.69 -0.53
C MET A 23 40.50 -12.24 0.77
N VAL A 24 41.27 -11.81 1.77
CA VAL A 24 40.71 -11.27 3.02
C VAL A 24 39.99 -9.96 2.74
N ALA A 25 40.59 -9.05 1.98
CA ALA A 25 39.98 -7.78 1.62
C ALA A 25 38.68 -7.97 0.82
N SER A 26 38.65 -8.91 -0.12
CA SER A 26 37.44 -9.21 -0.90
C SER A 26 36.32 -9.82 -0.05
N SER A 27 36.68 -10.67 0.91
CA SER A 27 35.74 -11.28 1.87
C SER A 27 35.11 -10.23 2.81
N ILE A 28 35.90 -9.31 3.35
CA ILE A 28 35.37 -8.22 4.19
C ILE A 28 34.44 -7.33 3.37
N SER A 29 34.83 -7.01 2.14
CA SER A 29 34.02 -6.17 1.24
C SER A 29 32.70 -6.84 0.84
N SER A 30 32.69 -8.17 0.64
CA SER A 30 31.47 -8.90 0.29
C SER A 30 30.48 -8.92 1.45
N ILE A 31 30.96 -9.07 2.69
CA ILE A 31 30.11 -8.99 3.90
C ILE A 31 29.48 -7.60 4.04
N GLY A 32 30.26 -6.53 3.82
CA GLY A 32 29.74 -5.15 3.87
C GLY A 32 28.63 -4.90 2.84
N ARG A 33 28.81 -5.38 1.60
CA ARG A 33 27.78 -5.30 0.56
C ARG A 33 26.55 -6.14 0.89
N ALA A 34 26.74 -7.37 1.38
CA ALA A 34 25.66 -8.24 1.78
C ALA A 34 24.80 -7.61 2.88
N ARG A 35 25.43 -7.03 3.92
CA ARG A 35 24.73 -6.29 4.97
C ARG A 35 23.93 -5.12 4.42
N THR A 36 24.52 -4.34 3.51
CA THR A 36 23.86 -3.17 2.91
C THR A 36 22.62 -3.57 2.11
N ILE A 37 22.68 -4.66 1.35
CA ILE A 37 21.55 -5.20 0.60
C ILE A 37 20.47 -5.75 1.54
N ALA A 38 20.87 -6.45 2.62
CA ALA A 38 19.94 -6.99 3.60
C ALA A 38 19.15 -5.87 4.31
N VAL A 39 19.82 -4.78 4.71
CA VAL A 39 19.15 -3.61 5.30
C VAL A 39 18.18 -2.97 4.30
N ALA A 40 18.59 -2.77 3.05
CA ALA A 40 17.71 -2.22 2.01
C ALA A 40 16.48 -3.10 1.75
N ARG A 41 16.64 -4.43 1.75
CA ARG A 41 15.51 -5.38 1.64
C ARG A 41 14.57 -5.30 2.83
N ALA A 42 15.11 -5.23 4.03
CA ALA A 42 14.30 -5.14 5.25
C ALA A 42 13.48 -3.84 5.27
N ASP A 43 14.08 -2.72 4.87
CA ASP A 43 13.42 -1.42 4.77
C ASP A 43 12.28 -1.44 3.74
N ALA A 44 12.56 -1.84 2.49
CA ALA A 44 11.54 -1.94 1.45
C ALA A 44 10.37 -2.85 1.86
N PHE A 45 10.66 -3.99 2.50
CA PHE A 45 9.63 -4.91 2.99
C PHE A 45 8.80 -4.30 4.13
N ALA A 46 9.43 -3.58 5.04
CA ALA A 46 8.73 -2.88 6.11
C ALA A 46 7.76 -1.84 5.55
N GLN A 47 8.18 -1.02 4.57
CA GLN A 47 7.31 -0.03 3.93
C GLN A 47 6.11 -0.67 3.22
N ALA A 48 6.35 -1.69 2.39
CA ALA A 48 5.27 -2.41 1.71
C ALA A 48 4.27 -3.03 2.70
N ARG A 49 4.78 -3.57 3.81
CA ARG A 49 3.95 -4.20 4.83
C ARG A 49 3.13 -3.19 5.62
N VAL A 50 3.73 -2.09 6.07
CA VAL A 50 3.02 -1.01 6.79
C VAL A 50 1.89 -0.45 5.93
N ALA A 51 2.17 -0.17 4.65
CA ALA A 51 1.17 0.29 3.70
C ALA A 51 -0.01 -0.69 3.57
N VAL A 52 0.28 -1.96 3.26
CA VAL A 52 -0.79 -2.95 3.02
C VAL A 52 -1.59 -3.27 4.29
N ASP A 53 -0.92 -3.35 5.45
CA ASP A 53 -1.58 -3.64 6.73
C ASP A 53 -2.44 -2.44 7.18
N ARG A 54 -2.01 -1.20 6.90
CA ARG A 54 -2.80 -0.01 7.24
C ARG A 54 -4.09 0.09 6.42
N ILE A 55 -4.00 -0.10 5.10
CA ILE A 55 -5.16 -0.08 4.22
C ILE A 55 -6.10 -1.25 4.58
N ALA A 56 -5.57 -2.46 4.77
CA ALA A 56 -6.38 -3.61 5.17
C ALA A 56 -7.12 -3.39 6.50
N ALA A 57 -6.47 -2.79 7.49
CA ALA A 57 -7.10 -2.48 8.77
C ALA A 57 -8.26 -1.48 8.63
N ALA A 58 -8.15 -0.51 7.71
CA ALA A 58 -9.22 0.42 7.41
C ALA A 58 -10.39 -0.25 6.66
N VAL A 59 -10.10 -1.10 5.66
CA VAL A 59 -11.12 -1.86 4.92
C VAL A 59 -11.95 -2.75 5.84
N VAL A 60 -11.34 -3.37 6.86
CA VAL A 60 -12.07 -4.18 7.85
C VAL A 60 -13.06 -3.33 8.68
N GLN A 61 -12.77 -2.05 8.87
CA GLN A 61 -13.59 -1.10 9.64
C GLN A 61 -14.63 -0.36 8.78
N ILE A 62 -14.79 -0.76 7.51
CA ILE A 62 -15.74 -0.12 6.61
C ILE A 62 -17.13 0.00 7.26
N ALA A 63 -17.71 1.20 7.15
CA ALA A 63 -19.05 1.46 7.61
C ALA A 63 -20.03 0.61 6.78
N ARG A 64 -20.99 -0.01 7.48
CA ARG A 64 -22.01 -0.84 6.87
C ARG A 64 -23.35 -0.31 7.32
N ASP A 65 -24.05 0.29 6.38
CA ASP A 65 -25.39 0.83 6.58
C ASP A 65 -26.22 0.57 5.33
N GLN A 66 -27.55 0.57 5.49
CA GLN A 66 -28.46 0.51 4.34
C GLN A 66 -28.54 1.87 3.63
N ASP A 67 -28.25 2.95 4.35
CA ASP A 67 -28.09 4.28 3.77
C ASP A 67 -26.65 4.45 3.25
N LEU A 68 -26.50 4.56 1.93
CA LEU A 68 -25.20 4.77 1.29
C LEU A 68 -24.60 6.15 1.62
N GLN A 69 -25.40 7.11 2.11
CA GLN A 69 -24.86 8.34 2.68
C GLN A 69 -24.09 8.10 4.00
N GLN A 70 -24.37 6.98 4.66
CA GLN A 70 -23.70 6.52 5.89
C GLN A 70 -22.71 5.38 5.62
N ALA A 71 -22.59 4.92 4.36
CA ALA A 71 -21.68 3.86 3.94
C ALA A 71 -21.15 4.12 2.53
N ARG A 72 -19.88 4.51 2.42
CA ARG A 72 -19.23 4.78 1.14
C ARG A 72 -18.01 3.90 0.91
N PHE A 73 -17.86 3.42 -0.31
CA PHE A 73 -16.65 2.82 -0.85
C PHE A 73 -16.48 3.29 -2.30
N LEU A 74 -15.47 4.13 -2.52
CA LEU A 74 -15.10 4.65 -3.82
C LEU A 74 -13.66 4.25 -4.13
N LEU A 75 -13.50 3.47 -5.19
CA LEU A 75 -12.20 3.08 -5.72
C LEU A 75 -12.03 3.71 -7.10
N THR A 76 -11.00 4.54 -7.23
CA THR A 76 -10.62 5.14 -8.51
C THR A 76 -9.26 4.60 -8.92
N SER A 77 -9.19 4.04 -10.14
CA SER A 77 -7.90 3.65 -10.70
C SER A 77 -7.21 4.85 -11.31
N GLU A 78 -5.97 5.07 -10.89
CA GLU A 78 -5.10 6.11 -11.42
C GLU A 78 -3.77 5.50 -11.83
N GLN A 79 -3.14 6.06 -12.87
CA GLN A 79 -1.81 5.64 -13.30
C GLN A 79 -0.80 6.77 -13.11
N ASN A 80 0.34 6.45 -12.51
CA ASN A 80 1.51 7.30 -12.46
C ASN A 80 2.61 6.71 -13.36
N GLY A 81 2.61 7.12 -14.63
CA GLY A 81 3.50 6.58 -15.65
C GLY A 81 3.18 5.12 -15.98
N ALA A 82 4.05 4.19 -15.58
CA ALA A 82 3.84 2.75 -15.80
C ALA A 82 3.30 2.01 -14.56
N ASN A 83 3.13 2.73 -13.44
CA ASN A 83 2.72 2.17 -12.17
C ASN A 83 1.27 2.59 -11.86
N SER A 84 0.50 1.69 -11.26
CA SER A 84 -0.83 2.02 -10.71
C SER A 84 -0.66 2.81 -9.39
N ALA A 85 -1.49 3.82 -9.23
CA ALA A 85 -1.51 4.77 -8.13
C ALA A 85 -2.95 4.96 -7.65
N ASP A 86 -3.68 3.85 -7.50
CA ASP A 86 -5.11 3.85 -7.22
C ASP A 86 -5.43 4.62 -5.93
N GLU A 87 -6.60 5.25 -5.93
CA GLU A 87 -7.13 5.99 -4.80
C GLU A 87 -8.33 5.26 -4.21
N LEU A 88 -8.33 5.09 -2.89
CA LEU A 88 -9.42 4.47 -2.15
C LEU A 88 -9.97 5.44 -1.12
N MET A 89 -11.26 5.74 -1.23
CA MET A 89 -12.02 6.52 -0.26
C MET A 89 -13.13 5.67 0.33
N MET A 90 -13.28 5.71 1.63
CA MET A 90 -14.32 4.95 2.32
C MET A 90 -14.75 5.61 3.62
N LEU A 91 -15.98 5.32 4.02
CA LEU A 91 -16.42 5.57 5.38
C LEU A 91 -16.04 4.39 6.26
N ILE A 92 -15.47 4.65 7.43
CA ILE A 92 -15.15 3.65 8.44
C ILE A 92 -15.80 4.01 9.77
N ARG A 93 -16.03 3.00 10.61
CA ARG A 93 -16.48 3.19 11.99
C ARG A 93 -15.35 2.88 12.99
N SER A 94 -14.90 3.90 13.72
CA SER A 94 -13.82 3.81 14.70
C SER A 94 -14.09 4.63 15.95
N MET A 95 -13.77 4.05 17.12
CA MET A 95 -13.94 4.69 18.43
C MET A 95 -12.70 5.50 18.88
N GLN A 96 -11.65 5.60 18.07
CA GLN A 96 -10.37 6.22 18.46
C GLN A 96 -10.23 7.67 17.98
N PRO A 97 -10.28 8.74 18.78
CA PRO A 97 -10.32 10.12 18.26
C PRO A 97 -9.24 10.43 17.19
N VAL A 98 -9.65 11.04 16.07
CA VAL A 98 -8.80 11.47 14.94
C VAL A 98 -7.79 12.51 15.41
N ARG A 99 -8.22 13.51 16.18
CA ARG A 99 -7.34 14.59 16.66
C ARG A 99 -6.57 14.23 17.93
N GLY A 100 -6.93 13.12 18.59
CA GLY A 100 -6.32 12.70 19.85
C GLY A 100 -6.60 13.62 21.04
N GLU A 101 -7.46 14.62 20.88
CA GLU A 101 -7.85 15.55 21.94
C GLU A 101 -8.98 14.94 22.78
N TYR A 102 -8.73 14.80 24.08
CA TYR A 102 -9.74 14.32 25.03
C TYR A 102 -10.77 15.43 25.29
N GLY A 103 -12.05 15.14 25.03
CA GLY A 103 -13.17 16.01 25.44
C GLY A 103 -13.92 16.69 24.29
N GLU A 104 -13.40 16.62 23.06
CA GLU A 104 -14.15 17.01 21.87
C GLU A 104 -14.96 15.78 21.39
N PRO A 105 -16.30 15.86 21.31
CA PRO A 105 -17.11 14.76 20.82
C PRO A 105 -16.89 14.61 19.31
N GLU A 106 -16.05 13.65 18.93
CA GLU A 106 -15.94 13.17 17.55
C GLU A 106 -16.91 12.00 17.34
N GLY A 107 -17.55 11.98 16.16
CA GLY A 107 -18.38 10.85 15.74
C GLY A 107 -17.57 9.56 15.60
N ALA A 108 -18.26 8.42 15.67
CA ALA A 108 -17.63 7.12 15.40
C ALA A 108 -17.37 6.92 13.89
N ASP A 109 -18.15 7.58 13.04
CA ASP A 109 -18.03 7.47 11.59
C ASP A 109 -17.03 8.48 11.05
N ARG A 110 -16.20 8.04 10.11
CA ARG A 110 -15.07 8.81 9.57
C ARG A 110 -14.91 8.55 8.11
N GLU A 111 -14.49 9.58 7.42
CA GLU A 111 -14.00 9.45 6.07
C GLU A 111 -12.51 9.16 6.07
N VAL A 112 -12.09 8.14 5.35
CA VAL A 112 -10.68 7.79 5.16
C VAL A 112 -10.37 7.68 3.68
N GLN A 113 -9.30 8.34 3.27
CA GLN A 113 -8.80 8.33 1.91
C GLN A 113 -7.33 7.92 1.88
N PHE A 114 -7.01 6.91 1.07
CA PHE A 114 -5.65 6.47 0.77
C PHE A 114 -5.27 6.84 -0.64
N ARG A 115 -4.10 7.49 -0.80
CA ARG A 115 -3.54 7.81 -2.12
C ARG A 115 -2.03 7.97 -2.07
N ILE A 116 -1.39 7.78 -3.21
CA ILE A 116 0.04 8.08 -3.36
C ILE A 116 0.22 9.57 -3.66
N GLY A 117 1.17 10.21 -2.97
CA GLY A 117 1.51 11.60 -3.19
C GLY A 117 2.98 11.89 -2.93
N ASP A 118 3.39 13.13 -3.22
CA ASP A 118 4.72 13.63 -2.90
C ASP A 118 4.84 13.97 -1.41
N ALA A 119 5.98 14.54 -1.00
CA ALA A 119 6.20 14.98 0.39
C ALA A 119 5.22 16.05 0.88
N GLY A 120 4.58 16.79 -0.03
CA GLY A 120 3.53 17.77 0.29
C GLY A 120 2.12 17.20 0.17
N GLY A 121 1.97 15.89 -0.05
CA GLY A 121 0.69 15.24 -0.25
C GLY A 121 0.04 15.60 -1.58
N ARG A 122 0.75 16.12 -2.57
CA ARG A 122 0.18 16.35 -3.92
C ARG A 122 0.27 15.07 -4.74
N PRO A 123 -0.69 14.78 -5.62
CA PRO A 123 -0.55 13.66 -6.54
C PRO A 123 0.78 13.73 -7.27
N THR A 124 1.55 12.65 -7.22
CA THR A 124 2.86 12.60 -7.88
C THR A 124 2.65 12.15 -9.32
N TYR A 125 3.06 12.98 -10.27
CA TYR A 125 3.11 12.62 -11.69
C TYR A 125 4.56 12.69 -12.16
N GLY A 126 5.18 11.54 -12.40
CA GLY A 126 6.52 11.45 -13.00
C GLY A 126 7.62 10.82 -12.14
N LYS A 127 8.75 10.52 -12.80
CA LYS A 127 9.89 9.78 -12.23
C LYS A 127 10.72 10.64 -11.26
N GLY A 128 10.93 10.14 -10.05
CA GLY A 128 12.03 10.55 -9.17
C GLY A 128 11.66 11.38 -7.93
N ALA A 129 10.38 11.71 -7.73
CA ALA A 129 9.91 12.21 -6.45
C ALA A 129 9.72 11.03 -5.48
N GLU A 130 10.04 11.25 -4.19
CA GLU A 130 9.73 10.28 -3.15
C GLU A 130 8.20 10.15 -3.04
N SER A 131 7.70 8.97 -3.39
CA SER A 131 6.27 8.66 -3.34
C SER A 131 5.91 8.11 -1.98
N ILE A 132 4.95 8.76 -1.34
CA ILE A 132 4.48 8.48 0.01
C ILE A 132 3.02 8.04 -0.09
N LEU A 133 2.65 6.98 0.63
CA LEU A 133 1.26 6.66 0.89
C LEU A 133 0.73 7.60 1.96
N TRP A 134 -0.26 8.40 1.58
CA TRP A 134 -0.98 9.30 2.48
C TRP A 134 -2.29 8.66 2.90
N GLU A 135 -2.61 8.84 4.18
CA GLU A 135 -3.94 8.60 4.72
C GLU A 135 -4.53 9.94 5.16
N ARG A 136 -5.64 10.33 4.57
CA ARG A 136 -6.46 11.44 5.07
C ARG A 136 -7.59 10.88 5.90
N THR A 137 -7.86 11.48 7.05
CA THR A 137 -9.00 11.13 7.90
C THR A 137 -9.80 12.37 8.26
N ASP A 138 -11.12 12.34 8.05
CA ASP A 138 -12.06 13.36 8.52
C ASP A 138 -13.06 12.76 9.55
N PRO A 139 -13.16 13.33 10.77
CA PRO A 139 -14.11 12.89 11.80
C PRO A 139 -15.57 13.31 11.56
N ALA A 140 -15.87 14.15 10.58
CA ALA A 140 -17.23 14.64 10.33
C ALA A 140 -17.78 14.14 9.00
N LEU A 141 -18.98 13.55 9.02
CA LEU A 141 -19.82 13.42 7.82
C LEU A 141 -20.35 14.82 7.49
N ASP A 142 -19.72 15.48 6.52
CA ASP A 142 -20.20 16.74 5.98
C ASP A 142 -20.79 16.54 4.57
N GLN A 143 -21.19 17.63 3.91
CA GLN A 143 -21.74 17.57 2.55
C GLN A 143 -20.67 17.32 1.48
N TYR A 144 -19.38 17.39 1.84
CA TYR A 144 -18.24 17.34 0.93
C TYR A 144 -17.29 16.23 1.34
N LEU A 145 -17.60 15.03 0.86
CA LEU A 145 -16.88 13.78 1.14
C LEU A 145 -15.43 13.74 0.58
N ASP A 146 -14.84 14.87 0.22
CA ASP A 146 -13.46 15.02 -0.24
C ASP A 146 -12.75 16.25 0.37
N GLY A 147 -13.44 16.96 1.27
CA GLY A 147 -12.96 18.15 1.95
C GLY A 147 -12.30 17.85 3.29
N GLY A 148 -11.55 18.81 3.80
CA GLY A 148 -11.12 18.79 5.21
C GLY A 148 -10.17 17.65 5.58
N GLY A 149 -10.33 17.15 6.81
CA GLY A 149 -9.51 16.09 7.39
C GLY A 149 -8.04 16.42 7.70
N ILE A 150 -7.36 15.41 8.26
CA ILE A 150 -5.93 15.43 8.59
C ILE A 150 -5.25 14.38 7.71
N ALA A 151 -4.24 14.79 6.94
CA ALA A 151 -3.42 13.89 6.14
C ALA A 151 -2.13 13.50 6.89
N VAL A 152 -1.87 12.20 7.00
CA VAL A 152 -0.67 11.65 7.64
C VAL A 152 0.05 10.73 6.67
N ALA A 153 1.38 10.81 6.65
CA ALA A 153 2.22 9.90 5.89
C ALA A 153 2.24 8.52 6.57
N VAL A 154 1.80 7.49 5.86
CA VAL A 154 1.73 6.11 6.36
C VAL A 154 3.01 5.34 6.07
N ALA A 155 3.48 5.41 4.83
CA ALA A 155 4.66 4.69 4.37
C ALA A 155 5.33 5.48 3.25
N SER A 156 6.66 5.46 3.22
CA SER A 156 7.44 6.11 2.16
C SER A 156 8.00 5.08 1.18
N GLY A 157 8.51 5.57 0.04
CA GLY A 157 9.08 4.70 -0.99
C GLY A 157 8.05 3.80 -1.66
N ILE A 158 6.78 4.24 -1.74
CA ILE A 158 5.71 3.47 -2.37
C ILE A 158 5.73 3.72 -3.87
N GLU A 159 6.14 2.72 -4.64
CA GLU A 159 6.24 2.80 -6.10
C GLU A 159 4.90 2.59 -6.80
N SER A 160 4.06 1.70 -6.28
CA SER A 160 2.73 1.42 -6.84
C SER A 160 1.75 1.01 -5.75
N LEU A 161 0.49 1.41 -5.92
CA LEU A 161 -0.66 0.96 -5.15
C LEU A 161 -1.73 0.54 -6.16
N SER A 162 -2.06 -0.75 -6.17
CA SER A 162 -3.14 -1.29 -6.98
C SER A 162 -4.17 -1.95 -6.08
N ILE A 163 -5.43 -1.55 -6.23
CA ILE A 163 -6.55 -2.04 -5.45
C ILE A 163 -7.62 -2.53 -6.42
N GLU A 164 -8.21 -3.67 -6.09
CA GLU A 164 -9.34 -4.22 -6.86
C GLU A 164 -10.45 -4.62 -5.91
N ALA A 165 -11.68 -4.40 -6.34
CA ALA A 165 -12.90 -4.72 -5.63
C ALA A 165 -13.59 -5.93 -6.29
N PHE A 166 -14.20 -6.80 -5.49
CA PHE A 166 -14.87 -8.02 -5.95
C PHE A 166 -16.38 -7.87 -5.87
N ASP A 167 -17.09 -8.15 -6.97
CA ASP A 167 -18.56 -8.10 -7.05
C ASP A 167 -19.25 -9.43 -6.69
N GLY A 168 -18.48 -10.51 -6.51
CA GLY A 168 -19.00 -11.87 -6.34
C GLY A 168 -18.64 -12.81 -7.50
N GLU A 169 -18.27 -12.25 -8.66
CA GLU A 169 -17.93 -12.97 -9.88
C GLU A 169 -16.55 -12.56 -10.45
N SER A 170 -16.25 -11.27 -10.47
CA SER A 170 -15.10 -10.65 -11.12
C SER A 170 -14.43 -9.55 -10.27
N TRP A 171 -13.16 -9.29 -10.57
CA TRP A 171 -12.36 -8.26 -9.91
C TRP A 171 -12.34 -6.99 -10.76
N MET A 172 -12.73 -5.86 -10.16
CA MET A 172 -12.86 -4.55 -10.79
C MET A 172 -11.79 -3.59 -10.27
N GLN A 173 -11.21 -2.79 -11.16
CA GLN A 173 -10.21 -1.76 -10.82
C GLN A 173 -10.82 -0.43 -10.37
N THR A 174 -12.13 -0.27 -10.60
CA THR A 174 -12.91 0.88 -10.17
C THR A 174 -14.16 0.37 -9.47
N TRP A 175 -14.63 1.11 -8.48
CA TRP A 175 -15.83 0.73 -7.73
C TRP A 175 -16.54 1.98 -7.22
N ASP A 176 -17.86 1.98 -7.30
CA ASP A 176 -18.68 3.01 -6.68
C ASP A 176 -19.84 2.36 -5.91
N SER A 177 -19.79 2.46 -4.58
CA SER A 177 -20.82 1.86 -3.73
C SER A 177 -22.21 2.43 -3.93
N ASP A 178 -22.33 3.68 -4.42
CA ASP A 178 -23.62 4.30 -4.68
C ASP A 178 -24.36 3.59 -5.83
N ARG A 179 -23.60 2.96 -6.73
CA ARG A 179 -24.10 2.24 -7.89
C ARG A 179 -24.12 0.73 -7.67
N ASP A 180 -23.01 0.18 -7.17
CA ASP A 180 -22.74 -1.25 -7.17
C ASP A 180 -22.89 -1.89 -5.76
N GLY A 181 -23.19 -1.08 -4.74
CA GLY A 181 -23.22 -1.50 -3.34
C GLY A 181 -21.81 -1.71 -2.77
N LEU A 182 -21.69 -2.23 -1.54
CA LEU A 182 -20.36 -2.55 -0.99
C LEU A 182 -19.76 -3.76 -1.73
N PRO A 183 -18.44 -3.76 -2.00
CA PRO A 183 -17.80 -4.93 -2.61
C PRO A 183 -17.74 -6.10 -1.62
N TRP A 184 -17.72 -7.32 -2.14
CA TRP A 184 -17.65 -8.56 -1.37
C TRP A 184 -16.24 -8.85 -0.87
N GLY A 185 -15.24 -8.24 -1.51
CA GLY A 185 -13.86 -8.31 -1.09
C GLY A 185 -13.00 -7.27 -1.76
N VAL A 186 -11.83 -7.03 -1.17
CA VAL A 186 -10.85 -6.06 -1.64
C VAL A 186 -9.49 -6.74 -1.71
N ARG A 187 -8.83 -6.61 -2.85
CA ARG A 187 -7.47 -7.08 -3.09
C ARG A 187 -6.56 -5.87 -3.17
N ILE A 188 -5.49 -5.88 -2.38
CA ILE A 188 -4.54 -4.78 -2.25
C ILE A 188 -3.15 -5.29 -2.61
N ASN A 189 -2.50 -4.61 -3.54
CA ASN A 189 -1.13 -4.85 -3.96
C ASN A 189 -0.32 -3.57 -3.82
N VAL A 190 0.79 -3.63 -3.08
CA VAL A 190 1.71 -2.53 -2.88
C VAL A 190 3.10 -2.93 -3.33
N THR A 191 3.75 -2.09 -4.12
CA THR A 191 5.20 -2.20 -4.40
C THR A 191 5.91 -1.07 -3.70
N ALA A 192 6.93 -1.39 -2.91
CA ALA A 192 7.79 -0.41 -2.26
C ALA A 192 9.27 -0.60 -2.61
N HIS A 193 10.08 0.44 -2.43
CA HIS A 193 11.53 0.41 -2.65
C HIS A 193 12.29 0.95 -1.44
N ASP A 194 13.57 0.59 -1.30
CA ASP A 194 14.47 1.25 -0.33
C ASP A 194 14.74 2.68 -0.76
N THR A 195 15.13 3.58 0.16
CA THR A 195 15.41 5.00 -0.12
C THR A 195 16.36 5.26 -1.30
N ARG A 196 17.17 4.27 -1.71
CA ARG A 196 18.11 4.36 -2.83
C ARG A 196 17.65 3.66 -4.11
N HIS A 197 16.41 3.17 -4.18
CA HIS A 197 15.83 2.46 -5.32
C HIS A 197 16.65 1.24 -5.81
N ARG A 198 17.37 0.57 -4.91
CA ARG A 198 18.19 -0.60 -5.20
C ARG A 198 17.43 -1.90 -5.07
N VAL A 199 16.44 -1.95 -4.19
CA VAL A 199 15.65 -3.15 -3.91
C VAL A 199 14.17 -2.80 -3.89
N ARG A 200 13.35 -3.68 -4.44
CA ARG A 200 11.89 -3.65 -4.35
C ARG A 200 11.38 -4.74 -3.42
N ALA A 201 10.24 -4.47 -2.79
CA ALA A 201 9.46 -5.44 -2.04
C ALA A 201 7.98 -5.30 -2.39
N TYR A 202 7.24 -6.38 -2.16
CA TYR A 202 5.83 -6.50 -2.52
C TYR A 202 5.01 -6.83 -1.28
N GLY A 203 3.91 -6.11 -1.08
CA GLY A 203 2.90 -6.35 -0.07
C GLY A 203 1.58 -6.75 -0.73
N HIS A 204 0.93 -7.78 -0.19
CA HIS A 204 -0.35 -8.26 -0.71
C HIS A 204 -1.33 -8.58 0.43
N ARG A 205 -2.58 -8.16 0.28
CA ARG A 205 -3.70 -8.52 1.15
C ARG A 205 -4.95 -8.78 0.33
N LEU A 206 -5.72 -9.76 0.80
CA LEU A 206 -7.06 -10.06 0.33
C LEU A 206 -7.97 -10.00 1.55
N ILE A 207 -8.96 -9.12 1.52
CA ILE A 207 -9.90 -8.90 2.61
C ILE A 207 -11.30 -9.24 2.09
N ALA A 208 -11.99 -10.15 2.76
CA ALA A 208 -13.41 -10.38 2.52
C ALA A 208 -14.23 -9.39 3.36
N ILE A 209 -15.25 -8.80 2.75
CA ILE A 209 -16.22 -7.96 3.45
C ILE A 209 -17.44 -8.83 3.69
N ASP A 210 -17.57 -9.34 4.91
CA ASP A 210 -18.69 -10.23 5.29
C ASP A 210 -20.01 -9.45 5.38
N ARG A 211 -21.15 -10.11 5.08
CA ARG A 211 -22.52 -9.56 5.18
C ARG A 211 -22.77 -8.31 4.33
N VAL A 212 -22.33 -8.31 3.08
CA VAL A 212 -22.80 -7.33 2.10
C VAL A 212 -24.30 -7.54 1.86
N ALA A 213 -25.12 -6.50 2.02
CA ALA A 213 -26.51 -6.57 1.62
C ALA A 213 -26.55 -6.77 0.10
N THR A 214 -27.17 -7.86 -0.35
CA THR A 214 -27.41 -8.06 -1.80
C THR A 214 -28.28 -6.89 -2.30
N PRO A 215 -27.92 -6.26 -3.44
CA PRO A 215 -28.78 -5.27 -4.07
C PRO A 215 -30.19 -5.83 -4.19
N TRP A 216 -31.21 -4.98 -4.00
CA TRP A 216 -32.59 -5.42 -4.20
C TRP A 216 -32.70 -5.95 -5.63
N PRO A 217 -33.20 -7.17 -5.86
CA PRO A 217 -33.38 -7.66 -7.22
C PRO A 217 -34.22 -6.62 -7.98
N PRO A 218 -33.88 -6.27 -9.23
CA PRO A 218 -34.74 -5.41 -10.03
C PRO A 218 -36.15 -6.00 -9.98
N ALA A 219 -37.16 -5.13 -9.80
CA ALA A 219 -38.54 -5.56 -9.78
C ALA A 219 -38.75 -6.46 -11.00
N GLU A 220 -39.11 -7.73 -10.77
CA GLU A 220 -39.51 -8.62 -11.84
C GLU A 220 -40.59 -7.85 -12.60
N GLU A 221 -40.32 -7.52 -13.87
CA GLU A 221 -41.36 -7.03 -14.76
C GLU A 221 -42.43 -8.11 -14.71
N GLU A 222 -43.54 -7.82 -14.04
CA GLU A 222 -44.71 -8.69 -14.02
C GLU A 222 -45.04 -8.92 -15.48
N ASP A 223 -44.74 -10.12 -15.96
CA ASP A 223 -45.10 -10.59 -17.28
C ASP A 223 -46.62 -10.45 -17.33
N GLU A 224 -47.10 -9.33 -17.89
CA GLU A 224 -48.51 -9.08 -18.14
C GLU A 224 -48.93 -10.16 -19.13
N GLY A 225 -49.35 -11.30 -18.56
CA GLY A 225 -49.88 -12.41 -19.31
C GLY A 225 -50.94 -11.88 -20.25
N GLU A 226 -50.72 -12.08 -21.54
CA GLU A 226 -51.72 -11.89 -22.59
C GLU A 226 -52.94 -12.76 -22.29
N GLU A 227 -53.85 -12.28 -21.44
CA GLU A 227 -55.24 -12.70 -21.46
C GLU A 227 -55.92 -12.00 -22.65
N GLY A 228 -55.91 -12.67 -23.80
CA GLY A 228 -56.51 -12.17 -25.03
C GLY A 228 -57.13 -13.29 -25.86
N ALA A 229 -58.34 -13.69 -25.45
CA ALA A 229 -59.51 -14.19 -26.21
C ALA A 229 -59.32 -14.95 -27.54
#